data_AF-A0A428P5N2-F1
#
_entry.id   AF-A0A428P5N2-F1
#
_cell.length_a   1.000
_cell.length_b   1.000
_cell.length_c   1.000
_cell.angle_alpha   90.00
_cell.angle_beta   90.00
_cell.angle_gamma   90.00
#
_symmetry.space_group_name_H-M   'P 1'
#
loop_
_entity.id
_entity.type
_entity.pdbx_description
1 polymer ?
#
loop_
_entity_poly.entity_id
_entity_poly.type
_entity_poly.pdbx_seq_one_letter_code
_entity_poly.pdbx_strand_id
1 'polypeptide(L)'
;MRSQLLTAALASGAFAARPFLNEPDIGLEEFLGDIEPGTLPNISAMATLHDFDFAARNYLPQSNYSWFRHGAGGEWSYRNNLEAFQRYTFKQRALTDITKVRNSLPTTILGHNFSAPFYISPAAQGIRCHPEAESGLVKGAAAGDILYIPSIYASKTIEQIAAEKAEGQILFQQLYLDNNDTNTKALLARSEKAGAAAIVFTVDAVADGNRPRRRRFESSFNPDEELSLFNWEYYDKLASLTDLPVVVKGINSVEDAKLAVEHKVPAIIISNHGGRQVDGVSSAIETALEIHNEAPEVFKQTEVWADGGVRYGTDVIKLLALGVKAIGLGRSFMYSNVYGAEGVERAIEILKYEIAIDAANLGISNLKEINPDWVRWNQNGWYS
;
A
#
# COMPACT_ATOMS: atom_id res chain seq x y z
N MET A 1 -28.22 -62.32 9.28
CA MET A 1 -27.14 -61.39 8.85
C MET A 1 -27.58 -60.69 7.57
N ARG A 2 -28.06 -59.45 7.66
CA ARG A 2 -28.27 -58.57 6.50
C ARG A 2 -27.43 -57.32 6.78
N SER A 3 -26.29 -57.23 6.11
CA SER A 3 -25.39 -56.08 6.19
C SER A 3 -26.04 -54.91 5.46
N GLN A 4 -26.38 -53.84 6.19
CA GLN A 4 -26.70 -52.54 5.61
C GLN A 4 -25.39 -51.80 5.40
N LEU A 5 -24.91 -51.76 4.17
CA LEU A 5 -23.85 -50.84 3.75
C LEU A 5 -24.47 -49.43 3.68
N LEU A 6 -24.25 -48.61 4.71
CA LEU A 6 -24.36 -47.17 4.59
C LEU A 6 -23.29 -46.70 3.62
N THR A 7 -23.70 -46.35 2.40
CA THR A 7 -22.85 -45.59 1.48
C THR A 7 -22.88 -44.14 1.96
N ALA A 8 -21.93 -43.77 2.81
CA ALA A 8 -21.67 -42.37 3.10
C ALA A 8 -21.20 -41.71 1.79
N ALA A 9 -22.05 -40.92 1.17
CA ALA A 9 -21.66 -40.04 0.07
C ALA A 9 -20.72 -38.98 0.65
N LEU A 10 -19.42 -39.25 0.61
CA LEU A 10 -18.38 -38.23 0.69
C LEU A 10 -18.55 -37.35 -0.55
N ALA A 11 -19.36 -36.30 -0.43
CA ALA A 11 -19.29 -35.18 -1.34
C ALA A 11 -17.92 -34.52 -1.10
N SER A 12 -16.89 -35.02 -1.76
CA SER A 12 -15.67 -34.26 -1.97
C SER A 12 -16.07 -33.06 -2.81
N GLY A 13 -16.41 -31.97 -2.14
CA GLY A 13 -16.53 -30.65 -2.75
C GLY A 13 -15.19 -30.37 -3.41
N ALA A 14 -15.10 -30.65 -4.71
CA ALA A 14 -14.00 -30.17 -5.52
C ALA A 14 -14.12 -28.64 -5.50
N PHE A 15 -13.37 -27.99 -4.63
CA PHE A 15 -13.10 -26.57 -4.78
C PHE A 15 -12.38 -26.45 -6.12
N ALA A 16 -13.12 -26.07 -7.16
CA ALA A 16 -12.50 -25.67 -8.41
C ALA A 16 -11.60 -24.49 -8.06
N ALA A 17 -10.29 -24.72 -8.08
CA ALA A 17 -9.31 -23.65 -7.91
C ALA A 17 -9.61 -22.62 -9.01
N ARG A 18 -10.04 -21.43 -8.61
CA ARG A 18 -10.18 -20.34 -9.55
C ARG A 18 -8.77 -19.89 -9.97
N PRO A 19 -8.59 -19.40 -11.20
CA PRO A 19 -7.35 -18.74 -11.56
C PRO A 19 -7.26 -17.40 -10.83
N PHE A 20 -6.07 -17.08 -10.30
CA PHE A 20 -5.78 -15.75 -9.80
C PHE A 20 -6.00 -14.70 -10.91
N LEU A 21 -6.81 -13.70 -10.61
CA LEU A 21 -7.06 -12.54 -11.45
C LEU A 21 -6.32 -11.34 -10.86
N ASN A 22 -5.37 -10.78 -11.62
CA ASN A 22 -4.64 -9.59 -11.21
C ASN A 22 -5.51 -8.32 -11.39
N GLU A 23 -6.24 -8.26 -12.49
CA GLU A 23 -7.33 -7.32 -12.72
C GLU A 23 -8.66 -8.09 -12.69
N PRO A 24 -9.70 -7.60 -12.00
CA PRO A 24 -11.02 -8.22 -12.01
C PRO A 24 -11.70 -8.03 -13.37
N ASP A 25 -12.62 -8.94 -13.70
CA ASP A 25 -13.54 -8.72 -14.82
C ASP A 25 -14.62 -7.72 -14.41
N ILE A 26 -14.43 -6.47 -14.82
CA ILE A 26 -15.32 -5.33 -14.58
C ILE A 26 -15.63 -4.57 -15.89
N GLY A 27 -15.50 -5.24 -17.03
CA GLY A 27 -15.68 -4.63 -18.35
C GLY A 27 -14.43 -3.97 -18.93
N LEU A 28 -13.23 -4.29 -18.40
CA LEU A 28 -11.97 -3.68 -18.80
C LEU A 28 -11.65 -3.97 -20.26
N GLU A 29 -11.69 -5.24 -20.64
CA GLU A 29 -11.40 -5.71 -21.99
C GLU A 29 -12.42 -5.20 -23.01
N GLU A 30 -13.72 -5.09 -22.65
CA GLU A 30 -14.74 -4.53 -23.54
C GLU A 30 -14.55 -3.04 -23.82
N PHE A 31 -14.01 -2.28 -22.86
CA PHE A 31 -13.89 -0.83 -22.96
C PHE A 31 -12.49 -0.34 -23.34
N LEU A 32 -11.45 -1.08 -22.94
CA LEU A 32 -10.04 -0.73 -23.13
C LEU A 32 -9.27 -1.78 -23.96
N GLY A 33 -9.88 -2.90 -24.36
CA GLY A 33 -9.18 -4.01 -25.03
C GLY A 33 -8.78 -3.75 -26.48
N ASP A 34 -9.45 -2.84 -27.18
CA ASP A 34 -9.16 -2.50 -28.58
C ASP A 34 -8.08 -1.41 -28.75
N ILE A 35 -7.31 -1.14 -27.70
CA ILE A 35 -6.25 -0.12 -27.70
C ILE A 35 -4.95 -0.71 -28.26
N GLU A 36 -4.37 -0.04 -29.25
CA GLU A 36 -3.07 -0.42 -29.84
C GLU A 36 -1.98 -0.50 -28.75
N PRO A 37 -1.21 -1.62 -28.68
CA PRO A 37 -0.12 -1.74 -27.71
C PRO A 37 0.88 -0.58 -27.80
N GLY A 38 1.32 -0.08 -26.64
CA GLY A 38 2.18 1.11 -26.58
C GLY A 38 1.44 2.45 -26.71
N THR A 39 0.11 2.45 -26.79
CA THR A 39 -0.72 3.65 -26.67
C THR A 39 -1.50 3.66 -25.35
N LEU A 40 -1.80 4.85 -24.85
CA LEU A 40 -2.58 5.03 -23.64
C LEU A 40 -4.04 5.36 -23.98
N PRO A 41 -5.03 4.78 -23.28
CA PRO A 41 -6.41 5.26 -23.34
C PRO A 41 -6.53 6.74 -22.96
N ASN A 42 -7.67 7.35 -23.27
CA ASN A 42 -7.97 8.65 -22.70
C ASN A 42 -8.11 8.52 -21.17
N ILE A 43 -7.41 9.38 -20.42
CA ILE A 43 -7.46 9.39 -18.96
C ILE A 43 -8.88 9.58 -18.39
N SER A 44 -9.74 10.32 -19.10
CA SER A 44 -11.14 10.51 -18.69
C SER A 44 -11.96 9.21 -18.72
N ALA A 45 -11.46 8.19 -19.42
CA ALA A 45 -12.07 6.86 -19.50
C ALA A 45 -11.71 5.95 -18.32
N MET A 46 -10.74 6.34 -17.49
CA MET A 46 -10.35 5.58 -16.28
C MET A 46 -11.45 5.72 -15.20
N ALA A 47 -12.01 4.59 -14.80
CA ALA A 47 -13.11 4.46 -13.85
C ALA A 47 -12.68 3.93 -12.48
N THR A 48 -11.69 3.03 -12.43
CA THR A 48 -11.13 2.51 -11.17
C THR A 48 -9.60 2.40 -11.21
N LEU A 49 -8.97 2.08 -10.07
CA LEU A 49 -7.52 1.91 -9.99
C LEU A 49 -7.00 0.72 -10.83
N HIS A 50 -7.85 -0.26 -11.13
CA HIS A 50 -7.49 -1.40 -11.98
C HIS A 50 -7.26 -0.99 -13.44
N ASP A 51 -7.97 0.02 -13.93
CA ASP A 51 -7.83 0.51 -15.31
C ASP A 51 -6.41 1.03 -15.57
N PHE A 52 -5.75 1.61 -14.56
CA PHE A 52 -4.36 2.01 -14.67
C PHE A 52 -3.39 0.83 -14.74
N ASP A 53 -3.64 -0.27 -14.01
CA ASP A 53 -2.84 -1.51 -14.13
C ASP A 53 -2.98 -2.07 -15.56
N PHE A 54 -4.22 -2.16 -16.05
CA PHE A 54 -4.52 -2.60 -17.41
C PHE A 54 -3.84 -1.70 -18.46
N ALA A 55 -3.98 -0.37 -18.34
CA ALA A 55 -3.36 0.57 -19.26
C ALA A 55 -1.83 0.47 -19.22
N ALA A 56 -1.23 0.43 -18.02
CA ALA A 56 0.22 0.31 -17.86
C ALA A 56 0.75 -1.02 -18.42
N ARG A 57 0.01 -2.12 -18.28
CA ARG A 57 0.38 -3.43 -18.84
C ARG A 57 0.41 -3.44 -20.36
N ASN A 58 -0.50 -2.72 -21.01
CA ASN A 58 -0.58 -2.63 -22.48
C ASN A 58 0.34 -1.55 -23.06
N TYR A 59 0.65 -0.51 -22.29
CA TYR A 59 1.50 0.61 -22.72
C TYR A 59 3.00 0.36 -22.52
N LEU A 60 3.40 -0.16 -21.35
CA LEU A 60 4.81 -0.24 -20.98
C LEU A 60 5.54 -1.41 -21.66
N PRO A 61 6.84 -1.26 -21.93
CA PRO A 61 7.69 -2.41 -22.21
C PRO A 61 7.55 -3.47 -21.10
N GLN A 62 7.51 -4.75 -21.48
CA GLN A 62 7.23 -5.84 -20.54
C GLN A 62 8.20 -5.87 -19.34
N SER A 63 9.46 -5.49 -19.53
CA SER A 63 10.45 -5.37 -18.46
C SER A 63 10.07 -4.29 -17.44
N ASN A 64 9.64 -3.11 -17.91
CA ASN A 64 9.21 -2.00 -17.06
C ASN A 64 7.92 -2.33 -16.30
N TYR A 65 6.92 -2.92 -16.95
CA TYR A 65 5.71 -3.39 -16.25
C TYR A 65 6.07 -4.46 -15.20
N SER A 66 6.92 -5.42 -15.57
CA SER A 66 7.34 -6.49 -14.67
C SER A 66 8.06 -5.99 -13.43
N TRP A 67 8.86 -4.91 -13.53
CA TRP A 67 9.53 -4.25 -12.40
C TRP A 67 8.55 -3.88 -11.27
N PHE A 68 7.38 -3.35 -11.63
CA PHE A 68 6.37 -2.97 -10.63
C PHE A 68 5.53 -4.15 -10.19
N ARG A 69 5.05 -4.95 -11.16
CA ARG A 69 4.13 -6.06 -10.91
C ARG A 69 4.72 -7.06 -9.91
N HIS A 70 5.94 -7.51 -10.15
CA HIS A 70 6.47 -8.74 -9.55
C HIS A 70 6.31 -8.86 -8.02
N GLY A 71 6.24 -10.11 -7.54
CA GLY A 71 6.34 -10.48 -6.13
C GLY A 71 7.58 -11.32 -5.83
N ALA A 72 7.76 -11.68 -4.57
CA ALA A 72 8.73 -12.68 -4.13
C ALA A 72 8.19 -14.10 -4.33
N GLY A 73 9.08 -15.09 -4.45
CA GLY A 73 8.74 -16.50 -4.50
C GLY A 73 7.78 -16.86 -5.63
N GLY A 74 6.69 -17.56 -5.28
CA GLY A 74 5.57 -17.89 -6.16
C GLY A 74 4.56 -16.75 -6.33
N GLU A 75 4.85 -15.59 -5.74
CA GLU A 75 3.99 -14.41 -5.66
C GLU A 75 2.71 -14.67 -4.83
N TRP A 76 2.74 -15.60 -3.86
CA TRP A 76 1.57 -15.89 -3.03
C TRP A 76 1.19 -14.70 -2.15
N SER A 77 2.13 -14.10 -1.41
CA SER A 77 1.85 -12.93 -0.56
C SER A 77 1.42 -11.72 -1.38
N TYR A 78 1.90 -11.58 -2.62
CA TYR A 78 1.39 -10.56 -3.54
C TYR A 78 -0.10 -10.76 -3.85
N ARG A 79 -0.51 -11.98 -4.18
CA ARG A 79 -1.93 -12.32 -4.44
C ARG A 79 -2.76 -12.21 -3.18
N ASN A 80 -2.26 -12.74 -2.07
CA ASN A 80 -2.92 -12.67 -0.77
C ASN A 80 -3.20 -11.21 -0.37
N ASN A 81 -2.27 -10.29 -0.60
CA ASN A 81 -2.50 -8.86 -0.36
C ASN A 81 -3.74 -8.34 -1.12
N LEU A 82 -3.94 -8.73 -2.38
CA LEU A 82 -5.08 -8.29 -3.20
C LEU A 82 -6.39 -8.97 -2.77
N GLU A 83 -6.31 -10.24 -2.38
CA GLU A 83 -7.48 -11.10 -2.14
C GLU A 83 -8.01 -11.07 -0.70
N ALA A 84 -7.12 -10.84 0.29
CA ALA A 84 -7.46 -10.98 1.70
C ALA A 84 -8.61 -10.07 2.14
N PHE A 85 -8.75 -8.89 1.53
CA PHE A 85 -9.85 -7.97 1.81
C PHE A 85 -11.22 -8.61 1.57
N GLN A 86 -11.37 -9.42 0.52
CA GLN A 86 -12.68 -9.99 0.13
C GLN A 86 -13.13 -11.16 1.01
N ARG A 87 -12.25 -11.63 1.91
CA ARG A 87 -12.59 -12.61 2.94
C ARG A 87 -13.51 -12.03 4.01
N TYR A 88 -13.56 -10.70 4.13
CA TYR A 88 -14.31 -9.97 5.14
C TYR A 88 -15.43 -9.14 4.51
N THR A 89 -16.65 -9.24 5.08
CA THR A 89 -17.85 -8.61 4.51
C THR A 89 -18.39 -7.53 5.44
N PHE A 90 -19.04 -6.50 4.90
CA PHE A 90 -19.59 -5.43 5.72
C PHE A 90 -20.93 -5.79 6.38
N LYS A 91 -21.24 -5.05 7.46
CA LYS A 91 -22.56 -4.96 8.08
C LYS A 91 -23.18 -3.61 7.69
N GLN A 92 -23.83 -3.57 6.54
CA GLN A 92 -24.51 -2.37 6.05
C GLN A 92 -25.59 -1.91 7.04
N ARG A 93 -25.70 -0.59 7.24
CA ARG A 93 -26.75 0.04 8.04
C ARG A 93 -27.66 0.86 7.13
N ALA A 94 -28.97 0.72 7.30
CA ALA A 94 -29.97 1.45 6.55
C ALA A 94 -30.49 2.66 7.36
N LEU A 95 -31.12 3.62 6.67
CA LEU A 95 -31.80 4.77 7.27
C LEU A 95 -30.88 5.71 8.08
N THR A 96 -29.63 5.86 7.67
CA THR A 96 -28.68 6.85 8.23
C THR A 96 -28.61 8.09 7.34
N ASP A 97 -28.48 9.29 7.93
CA ASP A 97 -28.12 10.49 7.17
C ASP A 97 -26.65 10.47 6.77
N ILE A 98 -26.39 10.26 5.48
CA ILE A 98 -25.04 10.15 4.90
C ILE A 98 -24.60 11.41 4.14
N THR A 99 -25.41 12.48 4.17
CA THR A 99 -25.20 13.67 3.32
C THR A 99 -23.88 14.39 3.56
N LYS A 100 -23.25 14.16 4.72
CA LYS A 100 -21.99 14.79 5.13
C LYS A 100 -20.77 13.86 5.10
N VAL A 101 -20.89 12.63 4.59
CA VAL A 101 -19.78 11.66 4.63
C VAL A 101 -18.49 12.18 3.99
N ARG A 102 -18.58 12.96 2.91
CA ARG A 102 -17.41 13.56 2.24
C ARG A 102 -16.61 14.49 3.16
N ASN A 103 -17.28 15.15 4.10
CA ASN A 103 -16.64 16.05 5.05
C ASN A 103 -15.78 15.30 6.09
N SER A 104 -15.91 13.97 6.16
CA SER A 104 -15.13 13.11 7.06
C SER A 104 -13.90 12.45 6.42
N LEU A 105 -13.68 12.64 5.12
CA LEU A 105 -12.47 12.17 4.43
C LEU A 105 -11.18 12.75 5.03
N PRO A 106 -11.07 14.07 5.30
CA PRO A 106 -9.83 14.65 5.76
C PRO A 106 -9.30 13.98 7.03
N THR A 107 -7.99 13.78 7.12
CA THR A 107 -7.32 13.13 8.26
C THR A 107 -6.07 13.89 8.66
N THR A 108 -5.46 13.46 9.76
CA THR A 108 -4.12 13.88 10.14
C THR A 108 -3.15 12.71 10.04
N ILE A 109 -1.94 12.94 9.54
CA ILE A 109 -0.84 11.97 9.57
C ILE A 109 0.35 12.64 10.26
N LEU A 110 0.77 12.11 11.42
CA LEU A 110 1.73 12.76 12.33
C LEU A 110 1.41 14.25 12.61
N GLY A 111 0.12 14.57 12.79
CA GLY A 111 -0.34 15.94 13.06
C GLY A 111 -0.45 16.87 11.84
N HIS A 112 -0.02 16.45 10.65
CA HIS A 112 -0.23 17.21 9.42
C HIS A 112 -1.58 16.87 8.78
N ASN A 113 -2.31 17.88 8.31
CA ASN A 113 -3.63 17.71 7.69
C ASN A 113 -3.49 17.25 6.23
N PHE A 114 -4.36 16.32 5.84
CA PHE A 114 -4.52 15.84 4.46
C PHE A 114 -6.00 15.65 4.14
N SER A 115 -6.37 15.82 2.87
CA SER A 115 -7.76 15.76 2.42
C SER A 115 -8.39 14.36 2.43
N ALA A 116 -7.59 13.29 2.56
CA ALA A 116 -8.07 11.91 2.54
C ALA A 116 -7.19 10.98 3.39
N PRO A 117 -7.69 9.81 3.82
CA PRO A 117 -6.98 8.91 4.72
C PRO A 117 -6.05 7.94 3.99
N PHE A 118 -5.46 8.36 2.87
CA PHE A 118 -4.53 7.55 2.10
C PHE A 118 -3.37 8.38 1.58
N TYR A 119 -2.29 7.70 1.21
CA TYR A 119 -1.06 8.32 0.76
C TYR A 119 -0.38 7.51 -0.36
N ILE A 120 0.55 8.13 -1.07
CA ILE A 120 1.41 7.47 -2.04
C ILE A 120 2.59 6.85 -1.28
N SER A 121 2.60 5.51 -1.18
CA SER A 121 3.68 4.74 -0.55
C SER A 121 5.01 4.87 -1.30
N PRO A 122 6.15 4.69 -0.62
CA PRO A 122 7.45 4.74 -1.27
C PRO A 122 7.59 3.63 -2.32
N ALA A 123 7.71 4.06 -3.57
CA ALA A 123 8.00 3.23 -4.72
C ALA A 123 9.03 3.95 -5.59
N ALA A 124 10.01 3.21 -6.07
CA ALA A 124 11.18 3.72 -6.78
C ALA A 124 11.06 3.51 -8.29
N GLN A 125 11.95 4.16 -9.04
CA GLN A 125 12.09 3.99 -10.50
C GLN A 125 10.88 4.49 -11.31
N GLY A 126 10.28 5.62 -10.92
CA GLY A 126 9.18 6.24 -11.66
C GLY A 126 9.52 6.52 -13.13
N ILE A 127 10.81 6.67 -13.48
CA ILE A 127 11.29 6.86 -14.86
C ILE A 127 10.88 5.72 -15.81
N ARG A 128 10.58 4.53 -15.26
CA ARG A 128 10.09 3.38 -16.03
C ARG A 128 8.66 3.53 -16.49
N CYS A 129 7.87 4.38 -15.83
CA CYS A 129 6.49 4.69 -16.21
C CYS A 129 6.44 5.85 -17.21
N HIS A 130 7.17 6.92 -16.92
CA HIS A 130 7.08 8.18 -17.64
C HIS A 130 8.38 8.99 -17.48
N PRO A 131 8.80 9.79 -18.48
CA PRO A 131 10.02 10.63 -18.39
C PRO A 131 10.05 11.59 -17.20
N GLU A 132 8.89 12.02 -16.71
CA GLU A 132 8.76 12.85 -15.51
C GLU A 132 9.16 12.12 -14.22
N ALA A 133 9.17 10.79 -14.22
CA ALA A 133 9.50 9.98 -13.06
C ALA A 133 8.70 10.37 -11.80
N GLU A 134 9.37 10.64 -10.67
CA GLU A 134 8.72 11.01 -9.40
C GLU A 134 8.10 12.42 -9.42
N SER A 135 8.34 13.24 -10.45
CA SER A 135 7.65 14.52 -10.64
C SER A 135 6.14 14.37 -10.75
N GLY A 136 5.68 13.34 -11.46
CA GLY A 136 4.23 13.07 -11.59
C GLY A 136 3.60 12.74 -10.24
N LEU A 137 4.32 11.98 -9.40
CA LEU A 137 3.87 11.60 -8.05
C LEU A 137 3.80 12.82 -7.11
N VAL A 138 4.84 13.66 -7.06
CA VAL A 138 4.84 14.84 -6.16
C VAL A 138 3.81 15.88 -6.56
N LYS A 139 3.64 16.14 -7.87
CA LYS A 139 2.64 17.09 -8.39
C LYS A 139 1.22 16.56 -8.23
N GLY A 140 0.98 15.29 -8.56
CA GLY A 140 -0.33 14.67 -8.38
C GLY A 140 -0.74 14.60 -6.90
N ALA A 141 0.19 14.27 -6.00
CA ALA A 141 -0.06 14.31 -4.56
C ALA A 141 -0.37 15.72 -4.05
N ALA A 142 0.26 16.75 -4.62
CA ALA A 142 -0.02 18.14 -4.30
C ALA A 142 -1.44 18.54 -4.72
N ALA A 143 -1.81 18.26 -5.97
CA ALA A 143 -3.15 18.53 -6.51
C ALA A 143 -4.23 17.79 -5.72
N GLY A 144 -3.93 16.55 -5.32
CA GLY A 144 -4.78 15.71 -4.52
C GLY A 144 -4.79 16.02 -3.02
N ASP A 145 -3.96 16.93 -2.52
CA ASP A 145 -3.75 17.18 -1.08
C ASP A 145 -3.66 15.89 -0.25
N ILE A 146 -2.75 15.01 -0.65
CA ILE A 146 -2.40 13.77 0.06
C ILE A 146 -0.88 13.70 0.29
N LEU A 147 -0.48 12.87 1.26
CA LEU A 147 0.93 12.62 1.53
C LEU A 147 1.56 11.83 0.38
N TYR A 148 2.76 12.25 -0.03
CA TYR A 148 3.68 11.43 -0.80
C TYR A 148 4.96 11.17 0.00
N ILE A 149 5.38 9.90 -0.01
CA ILE A 149 6.60 9.42 0.64
C ILE A 149 7.56 8.96 -0.47
N PRO A 150 8.40 9.83 -1.04
CA PRO A 150 9.44 9.43 -1.98
C PRO A 150 10.40 8.38 -1.40
N SER A 151 10.81 7.44 -2.24
CA SER A 151 11.86 6.46 -1.91
C SER A 151 13.25 7.08 -2.11
N ILE A 152 14.24 6.67 -1.31
CA ILE A 152 15.65 7.00 -1.55
C ILE A 152 16.17 6.44 -2.89
N TYR A 153 15.54 5.38 -3.42
CA TYR A 153 15.87 4.80 -4.73
C TYR A 153 15.02 5.37 -5.88
N ALA A 154 14.36 6.50 -5.65
CA ALA A 154 13.72 7.28 -6.70
C ALA A 154 14.71 7.60 -7.84
N SER A 155 14.15 7.79 -9.04
CA SER A 155 14.92 8.19 -10.23
C SER A 155 15.42 9.63 -10.10
N LYS A 156 14.64 10.47 -9.42
CA LYS A 156 15.01 11.82 -9.01
C LYS A 156 15.60 11.84 -7.60
N THR A 157 16.54 12.77 -7.35
CA THR A 157 17.11 12.95 -6.02
C THR A 157 16.11 13.59 -5.06
N ILE A 158 16.37 13.47 -3.74
CA ILE A 158 15.60 14.14 -2.68
C ILE A 158 15.41 15.63 -3.00
N GLU A 159 16.48 16.33 -3.41
CA GLU A 159 16.46 17.75 -3.71
C GLU A 159 15.65 18.09 -4.97
N GLN A 160 15.72 17.24 -6.00
CA GLN A 160 14.95 17.43 -7.22
C GLN A 160 13.44 17.27 -6.96
N ILE A 161 13.05 16.28 -6.15
CA ILE A 161 11.65 16.09 -5.76
C ILE A 161 11.19 17.25 -4.87
N ALA A 162 12.02 17.68 -3.91
CA ALA A 162 11.69 18.78 -3.02
C ALA A 162 11.52 20.12 -3.75
N ALA A 163 12.31 20.37 -4.80
CA ALA A 163 12.20 21.57 -5.62
C ALA A 163 10.89 21.65 -6.42
N GLU A 164 10.18 20.52 -6.58
CA GLU A 164 8.92 20.43 -7.31
C GLU A 164 7.69 20.39 -6.39
N LYS A 165 7.89 20.53 -5.07
CA LYS A 165 6.79 20.64 -4.11
C LYS A 165 5.93 21.87 -4.40
N ALA A 166 4.62 21.72 -4.24
CA ALA A 166 3.74 22.88 -4.13
C ALA A 166 3.97 23.61 -2.79
N GLU A 167 3.60 24.89 -2.73
CA GLU A 167 3.65 25.66 -1.50
C GLU A 167 2.82 25.00 -0.39
N GLY A 168 3.40 24.83 0.80
CA GLY A 168 2.75 24.17 1.93
C GLY A 168 2.65 22.65 1.86
N GLN A 169 3.06 22.01 0.75
CA GLN A 169 3.00 20.55 0.62
C GLN A 169 3.94 19.85 1.61
N ILE A 170 3.40 18.84 2.30
CA ILE A 170 4.14 18.00 3.24
C ILE A 170 4.56 16.71 2.55
N LEU A 171 5.86 16.39 2.63
CA LEU A 171 6.44 15.11 2.20
C LEU A 171 7.14 14.46 3.39
N PHE A 172 7.15 13.13 3.42
CA PHE A 172 8.08 12.36 4.25
C PHE A 172 9.15 11.74 3.35
N GLN A 173 10.25 11.28 3.91
CA GLN A 173 11.32 10.66 3.12
C GLN A 173 11.53 9.21 3.56
N GLN A 174 11.35 8.25 2.65
CA GLN A 174 11.74 6.87 2.92
C GLN A 174 13.22 6.68 2.70
N LEU A 175 13.88 6.02 3.66
CA LEU A 175 15.32 5.73 3.63
C LEU A 175 15.61 4.24 3.83
N TYR A 176 16.67 3.79 3.18
CA TYR A 176 17.42 2.58 3.51
C TYR A 176 18.74 3.04 4.09
N LEU A 177 19.04 2.58 5.30
CA LEU A 177 20.16 3.08 6.07
C LEU A 177 21.12 1.94 6.34
N ASP A 178 22.41 2.28 6.39
CA ASP A 178 23.49 1.34 6.62
C ASP A 178 24.09 1.55 8.02
N ASN A 179 25.02 0.67 8.40
CA ASN A 179 25.72 0.78 9.68
C ASN A 179 26.76 1.94 9.71
N ASN A 180 26.88 2.73 8.63
CA ASN A 180 27.78 3.85 8.58
C ASN A 180 27.07 5.12 9.06
N ASP A 181 27.32 5.47 10.31
CA ASP A 181 26.75 6.66 10.95
C ASP A 181 27.01 7.95 10.17
N THR A 182 28.13 8.05 9.46
CA THR A 182 28.45 9.26 8.68
C THR A 182 27.50 9.38 7.49
N ASN A 183 27.26 8.28 6.77
CA ASN A 183 26.32 8.24 5.65
C ASN A 183 24.90 8.48 6.14
N THR A 184 24.50 7.80 7.21
CA THR A 184 23.18 7.94 7.82
C THR A 184 22.90 9.38 8.24
N LYS A 185 23.82 10.04 8.97
CA LYS A 185 23.69 11.45 9.35
C LYS A 185 23.59 12.38 8.14
N ALA A 186 24.38 12.12 7.09
CA ALA A 186 24.33 12.91 5.86
C ALA A 186 22.98 12.76 5.15
N LEU A 187 22.40 11.55 5.10
CA LEU A 187 21.08 11.29 4.51
C LEU A 187 19.95 11.96 5.30
N LEU A 188 19.99 11.88 6.64
CA LEU A 188 19.03 12.55 7.51
C LEU A 188 19.08 14.07 7.31
N ALA A 189 20.27 14.67 7.36
CA ALA A 189 20.45 16.10 7.15
C ALA A 189 20.00 16.57 5.76
N ARG A 190 20.21 15.76 4.71
CA ARG A 190 19.68 16.05 3.36
C ARG A 190 18.15 16.03 3.33
N SER A 191 17.54 15.05 3.98
CA SER A 191 16.09 14.90 4.07
C SER A 191 15.45 16.08 4.82
N GLU A 192 16.02 16.46 5.96
CA GLU A 192 15.62 17.65 6.73
C GLU A 192 15.76 18.94 5.92
N LYS A 193 16.91 19.14 5.27
CA LYS A 193 17.16 20.33 4.44
C LYS A 193 16.21 20.43 3.25
N ALA A 194 15.80 19.30 2.70
CA ALA A 194 14.80 19.22 1.64
C ALA A 194 13.35 19.44 2.15
N GLY A 195 13.17 19.61 3.46
CA GLY A 195 11.88 19.87 4.09
C GLY A 195 11.00 18.63 4.21
N ALA A 196 11.60 17.46 4.42
CA ALA A 196 10.86 16.28 4.87
C ALA A 196 10.36 16.50 6.30
N ALA A 197 9.11 16.13 6.57
CA ALA A 197 8.49 16.28 7.89
C ALA A 197 8.61 15.01 8.77
N ALA A 198 9.00 13.88 8.18
CA ALA A 198 9.32 12.64 8.90
C ALA A 198 10.23 11.75 8.04
N ILE A 199 10.91 10.82 8.69
CA ILE A 199 11.70 9.76 8.07
C ILE A 199 10.92 8.46 8.13
N VAL A 200 10.84 7.73 7.02
CA VAL A 200 10.26 6.38 6.97
C VAL A 200 11.38 5.37 6.81
N PHE A 201 11.70 4.66 7.89
CA PHE A 201 12.73 3.64 7.92
C PHE A 201 12.13 2.27 7.55
N THR A 202 12.55 1.73 6.42
CA THR A 202 12.04 0.44 5.90
C THR A 202 12.84 -0.72 6.49
N VAL A 203 12.17 -1.58 7.26
CA VAL A 203 12.79 -2.73 7.96
C VAL A 203 12.47 -4.09 7.34
N ASP A 204 11.49 -4.16 6.42
CA ASP A 204 11.09 -5.41 5.72
C ASP A 204 12.04 -5.84 4.58
N ALA A 205 13.13 -5.10 4.37
CA ALA A 205 14.07 -5.30 3.26
C ALA A 205 15.54 -5.30 3.70
N VAL A 206 15.83 -6.11 4.72
CA VAL A 206 17.20 -6.42 5.22
C VAL A 206 18.07 -7.22 4.23
N ALA A 207 17.45 -7.79 3.20
CA ALA A 207 18.08 -8.51 2.09
C ALA A 207 17.24 -8.29 0.80
N ASP A 208 17.81 -8.55 -0.38
CA ASP A 208 17.00 -8.52 -1.61
C ASP A 208 15.95 -9.64 -1.62
N GLY A 209 14.79 -9.32 -2.19
CA GLY A 209 13.70 -10.28 -2.33
C GLY A 209 13.99 -11.30 -3.42
N ASN A 210 13.67 -12.57 -3.15
CA ASN A 210 13.74 -13.61 -4.18
C ASN A 210 12.62 -13.41 -5.21
N ARG A 211 12.89 -12.69 -6.31
CA ARG A 211 11.88 -12.27 -7.32
C ARG A 211 12.13 -12.92 -8.68
N PRO A 212 11.65 -14.16 -8.93
CA PRO A 212 11.89 -14.87 -10.18
C PRO A 212 11.42 -14.11 -11.42
N ARG A 213 10.28 -13.41 -11.35
CA ARG A 213 9.76 -12.62 -12.48
C ARG A 213 10.71 -11.50 -12.88
N ARG A 214 11.23 -10.72 -11.92
CA ARG A 214 12.23 -9.66 -12.18
C ARG A 214 13.48 -10.22 -12.84
N ARG A 215 14.00 -11.34 -12.32
CA ARG A 215 15.21 -12.02 -12.84
C ARG A 215 15.09 -12.50 -14.29
N ARG A 216 13.87 -12.66 -14.82
CA ARG A 216 13.66 -12.99 -16.24
C ARG A 216 13.95 -11.83 -17.19
N PHE A 217 13.94 -10.59 -16.69
CA PHE A 217 14.04 -9.39 -17.52
C PHE A 217 15.28 -8.54 -17.24
N GLU A 218 15.81 -8.52 -16.00
CA GLU A 218 16.74 -7.44 -15.61
C GLU A 218 18.07 -7.88 -14.98
N SER A 219 18.17 -9.07 -14.37
CA SER A 219 19.40 -9.42 -13.68
C SER A 219 19.63 -10.92 -13.48
N SER A 220 20.91 -11.28 -13.63
CA SER A 220 21.51 -12.52 -13.16
C SER A 220 21.58 -12.53 -11.63
N PHE A 221 21.49 -13.73 -11.06
CA PHE A 221 21.60 -14.02 -9.64
C PHE A 221 22.93 -13.50 -9.05
N ASN A 222 22.87 -12.68 -7.99
CA ASN A 222 24.03 -12.34 -7.15
C ASN A 222 24.09 -13.33 -5.98
N PRO A 223 25.04 -14.27 -5.94
CA PRO A 223 25.18 -15.20 -4.82
C PRO A 223 25.70 -14.53 -3.54
N ASP A 224 26.38 -13.38 -3.67
CA ASP A 224 27.08 -12.68 -2.58
C ASP A 224 26.29 -11.44 -2.12
N GLU A 225 24.97 -11.59 -1.93
CA GLU A 225 24.11 -10.48 -1.52
C GLU A 225 24.45 -10.03 -0.09
N GLU A 226 24.69 -8.72 0.09
CA GLU A 226 24.99 -8.16 1.41
C GLU A 226 23.74 -8.13 2.29
N LEU A 227 23.89 -8.57 3.54
CA LEU A 227 22.84 -8.53 4.55
C LEU A 227 22.95 -7.27 5.40
N SER A 228 21.83 -6.63 5.67
CA SER A 228 21.77 -5.46 6.57
C SER A 228 21.44 -5.89 8.00
N LEU A 229 22.13 -5.30 8.99
CA LEU A 229 21.81 -5.48 10.40
C LEU A 229 20.81 -4.42 10.84
N PHE A 230 19.55 -4.80 11.03
CA PHE A 230 18.54 -3.96 11.68
C PHE A 230 18.05 -4.63 12.96
N ASN A 231 18.12 -3.90 14.07
CA ASN A 231 17.55 -4.29 15.35
C ASN A 231 16.97 -3.04 16.05
N TRP A 232 16.28 -3.24 17.16
CA TRP A 232 15.64 -2.14 17.87
C TRP A 232 16.63 -1.16 18.52
N GLU A 233 17.81 -1.62 18.94
CA GLU A 233 18.89 -0.73 19.42
C GLU A 233 19.39 0.20 18.29
N TYR A 234 19.47 -0.30 17.06
CA TYR A 234 19.80 0.49 15.89
C TYR A 234 18.69 1.51 15.59
N TYR A 235 17.42 1.14 15.76
CA TYR A 235 16.32 2.10 15.66
C TYR A 235 16.45 3.22 16.72
N ASP A 236 16.69 2.90 17.99
CA ASP A 236 16.83 3.91 19.05
C ASP A 236 18.00 4.86 18.76
N LYS A 237 19.12 4.30 18.29
CA LYS A 237 20.27 5.08 17.84
C LYS A 237 19.87 5.99 16.69
N LEU A 238 19.22 5.47 15.66
CA LEU A 238 18.77 6.23 14.49
C LEU A 238 17.86 7.39 14.90
N ALA A 239 16.86 7.12 15.72
CA ALA A 239 15.91 8.11 16.22
C ALA A 239 16.61 9.21 17.03
N SER A 240 17.73 8.92 17.69
CA SER A 240 18.52 9.93 18.40
C SER A 240 19.36 10.85 17.51
N LEU A 241 19.48 10.55 16.20
CA LEU A 241 20.31 11.32 15.26
C LEU A 241 19.56 12.44 14.52
N THR A 242 18.24 12.57 14.71
CA THR A 242 17.39 13.55 14.04
C THR A 242 16.26 13.99 14.98
N ASP A 243 15.78 15.22 14.81
CA ASP A 243 14.57 15.70 15.50
C ASP A 243 13.28 15.32 14.75
N LEU A 244 13.40 14.80 13.51
CA LEU A 244 12.25 14.33 12.76
C LEU A 244 11.68 13.04 13.35
N PRO A 245 10.35 12.86 13.35
CA PRO A 245 9.73 11.58 13.66
C PRO A 245 10.28 10.47 12.74
N VAL A 246 10.72 9.36 13.32
CA VAL A 246 11.15 8.17 12.57
C VAL A 246 10.06 7.12 12.60
N VAL A 247 9.41 6.91 11.47
CA VAL A 247 8.36 5.92 11.24
C VAL A 247 8.99 4.58 10.86
N VAL A 248 8.52 3.48 11.44
CA VAL A 248 9.00 2.13 11.09
C VAL A 248 8.05 1.48 10.08
N LYS A 249 8.53 1.22 8.86
CA LYS A 249 7.79 0.57 7.79
C LYS A 249 8.22 -0.89 7.62
N GLY A 250 7.26 -1.80 7.60
CA GLY A 250 7.52 -3.23 7.37
C GLY A 250 7.14 -4.13 8.54
N ILE A 251 6.31 -3.62 9.47
CA ILE A 251 5.76 -4.43 10.56
C ILE A 251 4.76 -5.42 9.96
N ASN A 252 4.89 -6.71 10.29
CA ASN A 252 3.98 -7.76 9.78
C ASN A 252 3.46 -8.71 10.87
N SER A 253 3.73 -8.41 12.14
CA SER A 253 3.35 -9.19 13.31
C SER A 253 2.86 -8.29 14.45
N VAL A 254 2.07 -8.85 15.37
CA VAL A 254 1.67 -8.15 16.59
C VAL A 254 2.84 -7.97 17.57
N GLU A 255 3.79 -8.90 17.59
CA GLU A 255 4.98 -8.83 18.43
C GLU A 255 5.84 -7.61 18.09
N ASP A 256 6.10 -7.38 16.81
CA ASP A 256 6.91 -6.24 16.38
C ASP A 256 6.15 -4.92 16.55
N ALA A 257 4.82 -4.93 16.47
CA ALA A 257 4.00 -3.76 16.79
C ALA A 257 4.09 -3.38 18.28
N LYS A 258 4.14 -4.36 19.18
CA LYS A 258 4.36 -4.14 20.62
C LYS A 258 5.77 -3.58 20.88
N LEU A 259 6.78 -4.16 20.23
CA LEU A 259 8.16 -3.65 20.34
C LEU A 259 8.27 -2.20 19.83
N ALA A 260 7.58 -1.87 18.73
CA ALA A 260 7.53 -0.48 18.25
C ALA A 260 6.99 0.49 19.31
N VAL A 261 5.95 0.09 20.06
CA VAL A 261 5.43 0.88 21.17
C VAL A 261 6.45 1.01 22.30
N GLU A 262 7.13 -0.08 22.69
CA GLU A 262 8.16 -0.07 23.74
C GLU A 262 9.30 0.91 23.39
N HIS A 263 9.69 0.94 22.12
CA HIS A 263 10.69 1.84 21.55
C HIS A 263 10.15 3.24 21.21
N LYS A 264 8.90 3.55 21.60
CA LYS A 264 8.25 4.86 21.41
C LYS A 264 8.25 5.33 19.95
N VAL A 265 8.10 4.38 19.02
CA VAL A 265 7.94 4.68 17.60
C VAL A 265 6.69 5.56 17.41
N PRO A 266 6.78 6.74 16.78
CA PRO A 266 5.65 7.66 16.62
C PRO A 266 4.58 7.13 15.66
N ALA A 267 4.99 6.35 14.65
CA ALA A 267 4.08 5.62 13.78
C ALA A 267 4.72 4.35 13.20
N ILE A 268 3.90 3.33 12.99
CA ILE A 268 4.28 2.11 12.26
C ILE A 268 3.51 2.00 10.94
N ILE A 269 4.12 1.37 9.94
CA ILE A 269 3.43 0.96 8.72
C ILE A 269 3.41 -0.56 8.65
N ILE A 270 2.21 -1.13 8.78
CA ILE A 270 1.95 -2.54 8.53
C ILE A 270 2.17 -2.79 7.03
N SER A 271 3.18 -3.60 6.69
CA SER A 271 3.60 -3.81 5.31
C SER A 271 4.40 -5.09 5.17
N ASN A 272 4.25 -5.77 4.02
CA ASN A 272 5.14 -6.83 3.57
C ASN A 272 5.84 -6.45 2.25
N HIS A 273 6.10 -5.15 2.08
CA HIS A 273 6.66 -4.56 0.88
C HIS A 273 5.82 -4.82 -0.39
N GLY A 274 4.49 -4.94 -0.25
CA GLY A 274 3.60 -5.32 -1.35
C GLY A 274 3.89 -6.72 -1.91
N GLY A 275 4.33 -7.65 -1.05
CA GLY A 275 4.65 -9.04 -1.38
C GLY A 275 5.96 -9.21 -2.15
N ARG A 276 6.91 -8.26 -2.02
CA ARG A 276 8.15 -8.22 -2.82
C ARG A 276 9.38 -8.77 -2.11
N GLN A 277 9.29 -9.09 -0.83
CA GLN A 277 10.43 -9.47 0.00
C GLN A 277 10.42 -10.96 0.33
N VAL A 278 9.54 -11.37 1.25
CA VAL A 278 9.32 -12.76 1.63
C VAL A 278 7.96 -13.20 1.12
N ASP A 279 7.87 -14.43 0.64
CA ASP A 279 6.62 -15.05 0.20
C ASP A 279 6.09 -15.99 1.29
N GLY A 280 4.77 -16.06 1.47
CA GLY A 280 4.12 -16.82 2.55
C GLY A 280 3.84 -16.04 3.84
N VAL A 281 3.95 -14.71 3.79
CA VAL A 281 3.66 -13.79 4.91
C VAL A 281 2.29 -13.13 4.78
N SER A 282 1.73 -12.73 5.93
CA SER A 282 0.40 -12.14 6.09
C SER A 282 0.21 -10.83 5.31
N SER A 283 -1.02 -10.57 4.89
CA SER A 283 -1.40 -9.28 4.31
C SER A 283 -1.60 -8.20 5.39
N ALA A 284 -1.63 -6.94 4.98
CA ALA A 284 -1.77 -5.83 5.92
C ALA A 284 -3.10 -5.84 6.69
N ILE A 285 -4.20 -6.28 6.06
CA ILE A 285 -5.49 -6.43 6.76
C ILE A 285 -5.48 -7.57 7.77
N GLU A 286 -4.77 -8.67 7.47
CA GLU A 286 -4.62 -9.80 8.40
C GLU A 286 -3.79 -9.41 9.63
N THR A 287 -2.63 -8.75 9.42
CA THR A 287 -1.81 -8.24 10.53
C THR A 287 -2.54 -7.15 11.32
N ALA A 288 -3.28 -6.23 10.66
CA ALA A 288 -4.06 -5.22 11.37
C ALA A 288 -5.16 -5.86 12.24
N LEU A 289 -5.81 -6.92 11.75
CA LEU A 289 -6.81 -7.68 12.51
C LEU A 289 -6.20 -8.44 13.68
N GLU A 290 -5.01 -9.03 13.50
CA GLU A 290 -4.23 -9.67 14.55
C GLU A 290 -3.90 -8.68 15.67
N ILE A 291 -3.30 -7.53 15.34
CA ILE A 291 -3.03 -6.45 16.31
C ILE A 291 -4.31 -6.00 17.01
N HIS A 292 -5.42 -5.85 16.26
CA HIS A 292 -6.69 -5.45 16.85
C HIS A 292 -7.21 -6.45 17.89
N ASN A 293 -7.06 -7.75 17.62
CA ASN A 293 -7.56 -8.81 18.51
C ASN A 293 -6.65 -9.04 19.72
N GLU A 294 -5.34 -8.93 19.54
CA GLU A 294 -4.34 -9.36 20.53
C GLU A 294 -3.64 -8.22 21.26
N ALA A 295 -3.67 -7.00 20.70
CA ALA A 295 -2.99 -5.82 21.21
C ALA A 295 -3.69 -4.50 20.82
N PRO A 296 -5.01 -4.34 21.05
CA PRO A 296 -5.76 -3.16 20.60
C PRO A 296 -5.23 -1.83 21.18
N GLU A 297 -4.47 -1.87 22.27
CA GLU A 297 -3.79 -0.72 22.86
C GLU A 297 -2.76 -0.07 21.93
N VAL A 298 -2.16 -0.83 21.00
CA VAL A 298 -1.17 -0.32 20.03
C VAL A 298 -1.74 0.86 19.24
N PHE A 299 -2.99 0.76 18.77
CA PHE A 299 -3.70 1.82 18.04
C PHE A 299 -3.91 3.11 18.84
N LYS A 300 -3.70 3.09 20.16
CA LYS A 300 -3.81 4.26 21.06
C LYS A 300 -2.44 4.83 21.45
N GLN A 301 -1.37 4.07 21.27
CA GLN A 301 -0.02 4.40 21.76
C GLN A 301 0.90 4.89 20.63
N THR A 302 0.65 4.46 19.40
CA THR A 302 1.36 4.88 18.19
C THR A 302 0.36 5.04 17.03
N GLU A 303 0.67 5.87 16.02
CA GLU A 303 -0.14 5.86 14.81
C GLU A 303 0.12 4.57 14.01
N VAL A 304 -0.94 3.87 13.63
CA VAL A 304 -0.84 2.66 12.80
C VAL A 304 -1.29 2.98 11.39
N TRP A 305 -0.38 2.82 10.42
CA TRP A 305 -0.66 2.92 8.99
C TRP A 305 -0.55 1.54 8.35
N ALA A 306 -1.01 1.38 7.13
CA ALA A 306 -0.93 0.10 6.43
C ALA A 306 -0.77 0.29 4.92
N ASP A 307 0.02 -0.56 4.26
CA ASP A 307 0.05 -0.65 2.81
C ASP A 307 0.08 -2.09 2.31
N GLY A 308 -0.25 -2.27 1.02
CA GLY A 308 -0.25 -3.57 0.35
C GLY A 308 -1.65 -4.01 -0.06
N GLY A 309 -1.83 -4.27 -1.36
CA GLY A 309 -3.03 -4.90 -1.90
C GLY A 309 -4.28 -4.03 -2.05
N VAL A 310 -4.33 -2.85 -1.42
CA VAL A 310 -5.46 -1.92 -1.51
C VAL A 310 -5.72 -1.49 -2.96
N ARG A 311 -6.94 -1.71 -3.44
CA ARG A 311 -7.39 -1.36 -4.79
C ARG A 311 -8.76 -0.69 -4.84
N TYR A 312 -9.56 -0.82 -3.78
CA TYR A 312 -10.90 -0.25 -3.71
C TYR A 312 -11.07 0.68 -2.51
N GLY A 313 -12.04 1.60 -2.61
CA GLY A 313 -12.53 2.38 -1.46
C GLY A 313 -12.93 1.49 -0.27
N THR A 314 -13.60 0.36 -0.54
CA THR A 314 -13.93 -0.65 0.48
C THR A 314 -12.74 -1.26 1.22
N ASP A 315 -11.57 -1.40 0.58
CA ASP A 315 -10.35 -1.91 1.23
C ASP A 315 -9.84 -0.91 2.28
N VAL A 316 -9.83 0.38 1.90
CA VAL A 316 -9.49 1.49 2.80
C VAL A 316 -10.43 1.50 3.99
N ILE A 317 -11.75 1.40 3.76
CA ILE A 317 -12.77 1.41 4.82
C ILE A 317 -12.56 0.25 5.81
N LYS A 318 -12.18 -0.96 5.34
CA LYS A 318 -11.90 -2.09 6.24
C LYS A 318 -10.69 -1.82 7.15
N LEU A 319 -9.62 -1.23 6.62
CA LEU A 319 -8.45 -0.87 7.43
C LEU A 319 -8.79 0.22 8.45
N LEU A 320 -9.55 1.25 8.04
CA LEU A 320 -10.04 2.30 8.94
C LEU A 320 -10.87 1.68 10.09
N ALA A 321 -11.72 0.69 9.80
CA ALA A 321 -12.53 0.01 10.81
C ALA A 321 -11.70 -0.69 11.90
N LEU A 322 -10.46 -1.11 11.60
CA LEU A 322 -9.55 -1.73 12.57
C LEU A 322 -8.78 -0.72 13.43
N GLY A 323 -8.80 0.56 13.06
CA GLY A 323 -8.05 1.63 13.72
C GLY A 323 -6.83 2.11 12.93
N VAL A 324 -6.58 1.59 11.73
CA VAL A 324 -5.54 2.12 10.83
C VAL A 324 -5.88 3.56 10.48
N LYS A 325 -4.91 4.47 10.59
CA LYS A 325 -5.13 5.91 10.42
C LYS A 325 -4.89 6.43 9.00
N ALA A 326 -3.96 5.81 8.28
CA ALA A 326 -3.58 6.18 6.93
C ALA A 326 -3.22 4.95 6.10
N ILE A 327 -3.69 4.89 4.86
CA ILE A 327 -3.56 3.73 3.98
C ILE A 327 -2.66 4.06 2.79
N GLY A 328 -1.56 3.33 2.63
CA GLY A 328 -0.59 3.53 1.55
C GLY A 328 -0.91 2.71 0.31
N LEU A 329 -0.73 3.33 -0.87
CA LEU A 329 -0.78 2.65 -2.16
C LEU A 329 0.51 2.88 -2.92
N GLY A 330 1.09 1.81 -3.48
CA GLY A 330 2.31 1.88 -4.31
C GLY A 330 1.98 1.70 -5.78
N ARG A 331 1.70 0.45 -6.19
CA ARG A 331 1.52 0.06 -7.59
C ARG A 331 0.45 0.88 -8.32
N SER A 332 -0.72 1.13 -7.72
CA SER A 332 -1.78 1.92 -8.37
C SER A 332 -1.29 3.31 -8.79
N PHE A 333 -0.51 3.99 -7.94
CA PHE A 333 0.05 5.28 -8.29
C PHE A 333 1.20 5.17 -9.30
N MET A 334 2.04 4.15 -9.22
CA MET A 334 3.06 3.91 -10.26
C MET A 334 2.42 3.63 -11.63
N TYR A 335 1.35 2.85 -11.69
CA TYR A 335 0.63 2.58 -12.92
C TYR A 335 -0.08 3.83 -13.43
N SER A 336 -0.70 4.62 -12.56
CA SER A 336 -1.29 5.90 -12.99
C SER A 336 -0.24 6.90 -13.49
N ASN A 337 0.99 6.82 -12.98
CA ASN A 337 2.09 7.70 -13.36
C ASN A 337 2.56 7.49 -14.81
N VAL A 338 2.07 6.50 -15.55
CA VAL A 338 2.29 6.42 -17.02
C VAL A 338 1.71 7.62 -17.77
N TYR A 339 0.72 8.30 -17.16
CA TYR A 339 0.16 9.57 -17.62
C TYR A 339 0.79 10.81 -16.94
N GLY A 340 1.87 10.63 -16.16
CA GLY A 340 2.45 11.70 -15.36
C GLY A 340 1.50 12.19 -14.25
N ALA A 341 1.58 13.49 -13.92
CA ALA A 341 0.84 14.09 -12.82
C ALA A 341 -0.69 13.96 -12.96
N GLU A 342 -1.23 14.10 -14.17
CA GLU A 342 -2.68 14.00 -14.43
C GLU A 342 -3.21 12.61 -14.08
N GLY A 343 -2.46 11.55 -14.40
CA GLY A 343 -2.79 10.17 -14.02
C GLY A 343 -2.89 9.97 -12.53
N VAL A 344 -1.88 10.48 -11.81
CA VAL A 344 -1.82 10.39 -10.35
C VAL A 344 -2.99 11.16 -9.74
N GLU A 345 -3.27 12.38 -10.21
CA GLU A 345 -4.43 13.16 -9.76
C GLU A 345 -5.74 12.41 -9.99
N ARG A 346 -5.93 11.84 -11.19
CA ARG A 346 -7.13 11.05 -11.51
C ARG A 346 -7.30 9.83 -10.62
N ALA A 347 -6.21 9.11 -10.31
CA ALA A 347 -6.25 7.99 -9.38
C ALA A 347 -6.65 8.41 -7.96
N ILE A 348 -6.21 9.59 -7.50
CA ILE A 348 -6.61 10.17 -6.21
C ILE A 348 -8.10 10.53 -6.21
N GLU A 349 -8.62 11.15 -7.28
CA GLU A 349 -10.04 11.47 -7.43
C GLU A 349 -10.92 10.23 -7.34
N ILE A 350 -10.56 9.19 -8.10
CA ILE A 350 -11.25 7.90 -8.12
C ILE A 350 -11.30 7.32 -6.70
N LEU A 351 -10.16 7.24 -6.01
CA LEU A 351 -10.13 6.63 -4.68
C LEU A 351 -10.90 7.46 -3.64
N LYS A 352 -10.82 8.80 -3.68
CA LYS A 352 -11.65 9.67 -2.82
C LYS A 352 -13.14 9.48 -3.11
N TYR A 353 -13.51 9.32 -4.37
CA TYR A 353 -14.87 9.06 -4.79
C TYR A 353 -15.35 7.72 -4.25
N GLU A 354 -14.61 6.64 -4.48
CA GLU A 354 -14.91 5.27 -4.03
C GLU A 354 -15.06 5.22 -2.50
N ILE A 355 -14.11 5.76 -1.73
CA ILE A 355 -14.20 5.77 -0.27
C ILE A 355 -15.50 6.44 0.20
N ALA A 356 -15.83 7.61 -0.36
CA ALA A 356 -17.01 8.35 0.06
C ALA A 356 -18.32 7.66 -0.34
N ILE A 357 -18.42 7.14 -1.57
CA ILE A 357 -19.65 6.53 -2.06
C ILE A 357 -19.88 5.16 -1.42
N ASP A 358 -18.82 4.38 -1.19
CA ASP A 358 -18.92 3.10 -0.50
C ASP A 358 -19.30 3.31 0.97
N ALA A 359 -18.67 4.28 1.65
CA ALA A 359 -19.04 4.62 3.02
C ALA A 359 -20.51 5.07 3.12
N ALA A 360 -20.98 5.91 2.19
CA ALA A 360 -22.38 6.33 2.13
C ALA A 360 -23.32 5.12 1.97
N ASN A 361 -23.03 4.23 1.03
CA ASN A 361 -23.84 3.03 0.78
C ASN A 361 -23.82 2.05 1.95
N LEU A 362 -22.72 1.99 2.70
CA LEU A 362 -22.62 1.22 3.94
C LEU A 362 -23.47 1.81 5.08
N GLY A 363 -23.93 3.07 4.95
CA GLY A 363 -24.64 3.80 5.99
C GLY A 363 -23.71 4.50 6.99
N ILE A 364 -22.43 4.67 6.63
CA ILE A 364 -21.43 5.40 7.43
C ILE A 364 -21.57 6.89 7.12
N SER A 365 -22.03 7.67 8.10
CA SER A 365 -22.19 9.12 7.98
C SER A 365 -20.90 9.89 8.25
N ASN A 366 -19.97 9.28 9.00
CA ASN A 366 -18.70 9.87 9.41
C ASN A 366 -17.63 8.77 9.49
N LEU A 367 -16.64 8.82 8.60
CA LEU A 367 -15.51 7.89 8.57
C LEU A 367 -14.67 7.91 9.87
N LYS A 368 -14.75 8.98 10.67
CA LYS A 368 -14.05 9.05 11.97
C LYS A 368 -14.71 8.23 13.07
N GLU A 369 -15.94 7.76 12.85
CA GLU A 369 -16.71 6.94 13.80
C GLU A 369 -16.76 5.45 13.41
N ILE A 370 -16.09 5.10 12.30
CA ILE A 370 -15.97 3.72 11.89
C ILE A 370 -15.20 2.90 12.94
N ASN A 371 -15.59 1.66 13.10
CA ASN A 371 -15.04 0.74 14.08
C ASN A 371 -15.26 -0.71 13.61
N PRO A 372 -14.71 -1.72 14.30
CA PRO A 372 -14.73 -3.10 13.84
C PRO A 372 -16.14 -3.69 13.70
N ASP A 373 -17.15 -3.13 14.36
CA ASP A 373 -18.52 -3.65 14.29
C ASP A 373 -19.14 -3.50 12.90
N TRP A 374 -18.62 -2.62 12.06
CA TRP A 374 -19.06 -2.44 10.67
C TRP A 374 -18.65 -3.57 9.74
N VAL A 375 -17.79 -4.50 10.19
CA VAL A 375 -17.28 -5.60 9.37
C VAL A 375 -17.54 -6.94 10.08
N ARG A 376 -17.71 -8.00 9.28
CA ARG A 376 -17.71 -9.40 9.70
C ARG A 376 -16.30 -9.93 9.48
N TRP A 377 -15.56 -10.09 10.57
CA TRP A 377 -14.16 -10.52 10.57
C TRP A 377 -13.97 -12.04 10.50
N ASN A 378 -15.06 -12.81 10.47
CA ASN A 378 -15.00 -14.24 10.13
C ASN A 378 -14.81 -14.38 8.62
N GLN A 379 -13.82 -15.17 8.20
CA GLN A 379 -13.55 -15.41 6.78
C GLN A 379 -14.76 -16.12 6.14
N ASN A 380 -15.22 -15.59 5.00
CA ASN A 380 -16.36 -16.12 4.24
C ASN A 380 -15.98 -17.29 3.29
N GLY A 381 -14.75 -17.80 3.38
CA GLY A 381 -14.24 -18.86 2.50
C GLY A 381 -14.01 -18.42 1.05
N TRP A 382 -14.03 -17.11 0.76
CA TRP A 382 -13.65 -16.58 -0.54
C TRP A 382 -12.14 -16.77 -0.74
N TYR A 383 -11.79 -17.50 -1.80
CA TYR A 383 -10.44 -17.64 -2.33
C TYR A 383 -10.58 -17.63 -3.85
N SER A 384 -9.80 -16.81 -4.55
CA SER A 384 -9.73 -16.86 -6.03
C SER A 384 -8.74 -17.88 -6.53
#